data_AF-A0A4Y7U3B7-F1
#
_entry.id   AF-A0A4Y7U3B7-F1
#
_cell.length_a   1.000
_cell.length_b   1.000
_cell.length_c   1.000
_cell.angle_alpha   90.00
_cell.angle_beta   90.00
_cell.angle_gamma   90.00
#
_symmetry.space_group_name_H-M   'P 1'
#
loop_
_entity.id
_entity.type
_entity.pdbx_description
1 polymer ?
#
loop_
_entity_poly.entity_id
_entity_poly.type
_entity_poly.pdbx_seq_one_letter_code
_entity_poly.pdbx_strand_id
1 'polypeptide(L)'
;KDWHEKIELDANLTLYTAPSRHFSGRGLKRCNTLWTSFVLETSNFKMYLGGDSGYDTHFADIGAKFGPFDLVLIDNGQYNPAWKYIHNLPEDV
;
A
#
# COMPACT_ATOMS: atom_id res chain seq x y z
N LYS A 1 10.79 2.09 -9.69
CA LYS A 1 9.64 1.19 -9.73
C LYS A 1 8.43 2.06 -9.49
N ASP A 2 7.52 2.09 -10.46
CA ASP A 2 6.26 2.82 -10.40
C ASP A 2 5.17 1.95 -9.77
N TRP A 3 3.97 2.48 -9.59
CA TRP A 3 2.79 1.68 -9.24
C TRP A 3 2.42 0.71 -10.37
N HIS A 4 1.71 -0.37 -9.99
CA HIS A 4 1.20 -1.39 -10.89
C HIS A 4 2.28 -2.20 -11.64
N GLU A 5 3.52 -2.18 -11.16
CA GLU A 5 4.57 -3.06 -11.67
C GLU A 5 4.46 -4.45 -11.04
N LYS A 6 4.74 -5.48 -11.85
CA LYS A 6 4.99 -6.86 -11.40
C LYS A 6 6.50 -7.07 -11.27
N ILE A 7 6.95 -7.65 -10.17
CA ILE A 7 8.34 -7.96 -9.89
C ILE A 7 8.41 -9.43 -9.47
N GLU A 8 9.03 -10.27 -10.31
CA GLU A 8 9.29 -11.67 -10.00
C GLU A 8 10.56 -11.75 -9.15
N LEU A 9 10.39 -12.13 -7.88
CA LEU A 9 11.50 -12.25 -6.92
C LEU A 9 12.12 -13.65 -6.95
N ASP A 10 11.30 -14.67 -7.21
CA ASP A 10 11.68 -16.07 -7.39
C ASP A 10 10.58 -16.80 -8.20
N ALA A 11 10.79 -18.07 -8.54
CA ALA A 11 9.85 -18.92 -9.30
C ALA A 11 8.45 -19.00 -8.68
N ASN A 12 8.33 -18.86 -7.35
CA ASN A 12 7.07 -18.95 -6.61
C ASN A 12 6.77 -17.68 -5.79
N LEU A 13 7.44 -16.56 -6.08
CA LEU A 13 7.30 -15.32 -5.31
C LEU A 13 7.21 -14.11 -6.24
N THR A 14 6.04 -13.49 -6.28
CA THR A 14 5.81 -12.26 -7.01
C THR A 14 5.47 -11.12 -6.06
N LEU A 15 6.08 -9.97 -6.29
CA LEU A 15 5.76 -8.72 -5.63
C LEU A 15 5.11 -7.78 -6.66
N TYR A 16 3.95 -7.24 -6.35
CA TYR A 16 3.34 -6.17 -7.12
C TYR A 16 3.45 -4.86 -6.34
N THR A 17 3.83 -3.78 -7.02
CA THR A 17 3.69 -2.43 -6.47
C THR A 17 2.26 -1.95 -6.69
N ALA A 18 1.69 -1.33 -5.67
CA ALA A 18 0.34 -0.78 -5.72
C ALA A 18 0.32 0.65 -5.17
N PRO A 19 -0.66 1.48 -5.54
CA PRO A 19 -0.79 2.82 -5.01
C PRO A 19 -0.96 2.81 -3.49
N SER A 20 -0.44 3.85 -2.86
CA SER A 20 -0.84 4.30 -1.53
C SER A 20 -1.00 5.82 -1.58
N ARG A 21 -1.71 6.40 -0.62
CA ARG A 21 -1.97 7.83 -0.57
C ARG A 21 -1.11 8.46 0.53
N HIS A 22 0.11 8.88 0.17
CA HIS A 22 1.07 9.44 1.12
C HIS A 22 2.03 10.45 0.45
N PHE A 23 3.14 10.78 1.10
CA PHE A 23 4.23 11.56 0.53
C PHE A 23 5.59 11.07 1.07
N SER A 24 6.71 11.47 0.44
CA SER A 24 8.05 11.18 0.98
C SER A 24 8.79 12.44 1.44
N GLY A 25 9.73 12.31 2.39
CA GLY A 25 10.51 13.44 2.86
C GLY A 25 11.83 13.02 3.52
N ARG A 26 12.95 13.43 2.93
CA ARG A 26 14.28 13.37 3.56
C ARG A 26 15.08 14.62 3.17
N GLY A 27 15.69 15.28 4.15
CA GLY A 27 16.38 16.56 3.94
C GLY A 27 15.42 17.72 3.66
N LEU A 28 15.85 18.70 2.87
CA LEU A 28 15.09 19.95 2.64
C LEU A 28 14.02 19.85 1.54
N LYS A 29 14.00 18.76 0.77
CA LYS A 29 13.06 18.57 -0.34
C LYS A 29 12.16 17.37 -0.06
N ARG A 30 10.86 17.53 -0.29
CA ARG A 30 9.83 16.48 -0.16
C ARG A 30 9.50 15.90 -1.53
N CYS A 31 8.86 14.72 -1.54
CA CYS A 31 8.34 14.04 -2.72
C CYS A 31 9.39 13.68 -3.78
N ASN A 32 10.64 13.40 -3.37
CA ASN A 32 11.70 12.99 -4.29
C ASN A 32 11.76 11.47 -4.53
N THR A 33 11.01 10.70 -3.75
CA THR A 33 10.85 9.24 -3.92
C THR A 33 9.36 8.89 -3.92
N LEU A 34 8.99 7.88 -4.69
CA LEU A 34 7.62 7.35 -4.70
C LEU A 34 7.30 6.67 -3.37
N TRP A 35 6.06 6.78 -2.92
CA TRP A 35 5.46 5.97 -1.85
C TRP A 35 4.62 4.87 -2.50
N THR A 36 4.60 3.68 -1.92
CA THR A 36 3.97 2.50 -2.54
C THR A 36 3.44 1.59 -1.46
N SER A 37 2.35 0.89 -1.78
CA SER A 37 1.94 -0.33 -1.08
C SER A 37 2.42 -1.55 -1.88
N PHE A 38 2.31 -2.74 -1.31
CA PHE A 38 2.77 -3.98 -1.93
C PHE A 38 1.74 -5.08 -1.82
N VAL A 39 1.60 -5.87 -2.89
CA VAL A 39 0.96 -7.18 -2.86
C VAL A 39 2.05 -8.25 -3.02
N LEU A 40 2.17 -9.12 -2.04
CA LEU A 40 3.03 -10.30 -2.09
C LEU A 40 2.17 -11.52 -2.45
N GLU A 41 2.54 -12.24 -3.49
CA GLU A 41 1.82 -13.41 -3.97
C GLU A 41 2.77 -14.60 -4.10
N THR A 42 2.39 -15.70 -3.45
CA THR A 42 2.97 -17.03 -3.65
C THR A 42 1.94 -17.97 -4.25
N SER A 43 2.31 -19.23 -4.49
CA SER A 43 1.39 -20.25 -5.01
C SER A 43 0.18 -20.54 -4.10
N ASN A 44 0.27 -20.23 -2.81
CA ASN A 44 -0.76 -20.59 -1.82
C ASN A 44 -0.99 -19.52 -0.74
N PHE A 45 -0.46 -18.32 -0.92
CA PHE A 45 -0.62 -17.23 0.04
C PHE A 45 -0.57 -15.87 -0.68
N LYS A 46 -1.43 -14.95 -0.27
CA LYS A 46 -1.47 -13.58 -0.76
C LYS A 46 -1.60 -12.59 0.37
N MET A 47 -0.66 -11.65 0.45
CA MET A 47 -0.63 -10.60 1.46
C MET A 47 -0.65 -9.21 0.83
N TYR A 48 -1.40 -8.29 1.43
CA TYR A 48 -1.30 -6.86 1.17
C TYR A 48 -0.56 -6.16 2.31
N LEU A 49 0.44 -5.35 1.97
CA LEU A 49 1.13 -4.43 2.87
C LEU A 49 0.86 -2.99 2.42
N GLY A 50 -0.04 -2.29 3.13
CA GLY A 50 -0.52 -0.97 2.76
C GLY A 50 0.49 0.17 2.94
N GLY A 51 1.37 0.07 3.94
CA GLY A 51 2.19 1.20 4.39
C GLY A 51 1.34 2.35 4.95
N ASP A 52 1.97 3.49 5.19
CA ASP A 52 1.25 4.72 5.58
C ASP A 52 0.39 5.18 4.40
N SER A 53 -0.92 5.29 4.62
CA SER A 53 -1.87 5.68 3.58
C SER A 53 -3.10 6.32 4.21
N GLY A 54 -3.66 7.32 3.54
CA GLY A 54 -5.00 7.81 3.86
C GLY A 54 -6.08 7.12 3.03
N TYR A 55 -7.29 7.04 3.57
CA TYR A 55 -8.42 6.37 2.91
C TYR A 55 -8.78 7.02 1.57
N ASP A 56 -9.01 6.16 0.56
CA ASP A 56 -9.53 6.51 -0.77
C ASP A 56 -9.92 5.23 -1.56
N THR A 57 -10.36 5.36 -2.81
CA THR A 57 -10.80 4.24 -3.67
C THR A 57 -9.73 3.17 -3.92
N HIS A 58 -8.45 3.52 -3.81
CA HIS A 58 -7.34 2.61 -4.11
C HIS A 58 -7.39 1.27 -3.36
N PHE A 59 -7.88 1.24 -2.12
CA PHE A 59 -8.04 -0.02 -1.38
C PHE A 59 -9.05 -0.96 -2.05
N ALA A 60 -10.20 -0.41 -2.47
CA ALA A 60 -11.23 -1.18 -3.17
C ALA A 60 -10.72 -1.65 -4.55
N ASP A 61 -10.00 -0.80 -5.27
CA ASP A 61 -9.40 -1.13 -6.57
C ASP A 61 -8.36 -2.26 -6.45
N ILE A 62 -7.51 -2.21 -5.40
CA ILE A 62 -6.53 -3.26 -5.09
C ILE A 62 -7.25 -4.56 -4.71
N GLY A 63 -8.29 -4.48 -3.87
CA GLY A 63 -9.12 -5.62 -3.48
C GLY A 63 -9.77 -6.31 -4.68
N ALA A 64 -10.33 -5.53 -5.61
CA ALA A 64 -10.96 -6.05 -6.82
C ALA A 64 -9.95 -6.69 -7.79
N LYS A 65 -8.73 -6.13 -7.88
CA LYS A 65 -7.70 -6.62 -8.80
C LYS A 65 -6.96 -7.86 -8.28
N PHE A 66 -6.66 -7.90 -6.99
CA PHE A 66 -5.74 -8.89 -6.43
C PHE A 66 -6.41 -9.87 -5.46
N GLY A 67 -7.60 -9.56 -4.93
CA GLY A 67 -8.26 -10.40 -3.95
C GLY A 67 -8.65 -11.80 -4.46
N PRO A 68 -8.96 -12.74 -3.55
CA PRO A 68 -8.94 -12.59 -2.09
C PRO A 68 -7.51 -12.56 -1.52
N PHE A 69 -7.35 -11.94 -0.35
CA PHE A 69 -6.11 -11.91 0.43
C PHE A 69 -6.23 -12.81 1.65
N ASP A 70 -5.12 -13.46 2.03
CA ASP A 70 -5.01 -14.23 3.27
C ASP A 70 -4.62 -13.34 4.46
N LEU A 71 -3.83 -12.30 4.20
CA LEU A 71 -3.40 -11.32 5.21
C LEU A 71 -3.39 -9.90 4.64
N VAL A 72 -3.91 -8.96 5.42
CA VAL A 72 -3.94 -7.54 5.08
C VAL A 72 -3.36 -6.75 6.24
N LEU A 73 -2.30 -5.98 5.97
CA LEU A 73 -1.64 -5.09 6.91
C LEU A 73 -1.93 -3.64 6.52
N ILE A 74 -2.73 -2.94 7.33
CA ILE A 74 -3.17 -1.56 7.09
C ILE A 74 -2.72 -0.67 8.25
N ASP A 75 -2.31 0.56 7.93
CA ASP A 75 -1.99 1.59 8.92
C ASP A 75 -3.22 1.96 9.77
N ASN A 76 -3.03 2.00 11.09
CA ASN A 76 -4.02 2.40 12.09
C ASN A 76 -3.38 3.32 13.16
N GLY A 77 -2.23 3.93 12.86
CA GLY A 77 -1.48 4.79 13.76
C GLY A 77 -1.47 6.25 13.32
N GLN A 78 -0.94 7.12 14.18
CA GLN A 78 -0.76 8.56 13.93
C GLN A 78 -1.99 9.22 13.28
N TYR A 79 -3.22 8.87 13.66
CA TYR A 79 -4.41 9.41 13.01
C TYR A 79 -4.78 10.80 13.53
N ASN A 80 -5.23 11.68 12.64
CA ASN A 80 -5.82 12.97 12.98
C ASN A 80 -6.62 13.53 11.79
N PRO A 81 -7.75 14.22 12.02
CA PRO A 81 -8.49 14.90 10.95
C PRO A 81 -7.64 15.82 10.07
N ALA A 82 -6.58 16.43 10.61
CA ALA A 82 -5.69 17.33 9.88
C ALA A 82 -4.85 16.63 8.79
N TRP A 83 -4.68 15.31 8.85
CA TRP A 83 -3.87 14.55 7.88
C TRP A 83 -4.49 13.20 7.48
N LYS A 84 -5.83 13.13 7.51
CA LYS A 84 -6.63 11.97 7.04
C LYS A 84 -6.34 11.51 5.60
N TYR A 85 -5.75 12.39 4.79
CA TYR A 85 -5.37 12.06 3.41
C TYR A 85 -4.06 11.28 3.31
N ILE A 86 -3.35 11.09 4.41
CA ILE A 86 -2.06 10.43 4.44
C ILE A 86 -1.92 9.38 5.56
N HIS A 87 -2.81 9.39 6.57
CA HIS A 87 -2.98 8.32 7.55
C HIS A 87 -4.48 8.02 7.72
N ASN A 88 -4.83 6.75 7.80
CA ASN A 88 -6.21 6.30 8.02
C ASN A 88 -6.72 6.75 9.38
N LEU A 89 -8.02 7.02 9.47
CA LEU A 89 -8.70 7.12 10.76
C LEU A 89 -9.06 5.70 11.25
N PRO A 90 -9.30 5.50 12.57
CA PRO A 90 -9.68 4.19 13.09
C PRO A 90 -10.92 3.58 12.42
N GLU A 91 -11.87 4.40 11.96
CA GLU A 91 -13.08 3.98 11.24
C GLU A 91 -12.86 3.57 9.78
N ASP A 92 -11.70 3.88 9.20
CA ASP A 92 -11.35 3.55 7.81
C ASP A 92 -10.77 2.13 7.65
N VAL A 93 -10.46 1.44 8.77
CA VAL A 93 -9.75 0.14 8.82
C VAL A 93 -10.65 -1.00 9.25
#